data_AF-A0A1F3BW78-F1
#
_entry.id   AF-A0A1F3BW78-F1
#
_cell.length_a   1.000
_cell.length_b   1.000
_cell.length_c   1.000
_cell.angle_alpha   90.00
_cell.angle_beta   90.00
_cell.angle_gamma   90.00
#
_symmetry.space_group_name_H-M   'P 1'
#
loop_
_entity.id
_entity.type
_entity.pdbx_description
1 polymer ?
#
loop_
_entity_poly.entity_id
_entity_poly.type
_entity_poly.pdbx_seq_one_letter_code
_entity_poly.pdbx_strand_id
1 'polypeptide(L)'
;MKKIYFLIHIILVLFSELINAQTSMYVSTGMGGVSSFATTSAAKQEFKDIKGSPYYNKDFMFGYVEMYDSIKFSGLFRYNLYNQEMEFIFRNDTLIIDNPIKVKQICYAAKKFSYSVIVQNAFRKNLIYGGYFEVLNQGKIQLLVKYEMDFRLNRYVAYYGGGGGDGSYRFIPSESYFMRLNIDEPAFKFKKSKRFILKMFPKNRTEISAFIRTDHIDINKRADLIKLFEYINSL
;
A
#
# COMPACT_ATOMS: atom_id res chain seq x y z
N MET A 1 53.63 27.50 40.38
CA MET A 1 52.15 27.65 40.32
C MET A 1 51.62 28.09 38.95
N LYS A 2 52.30 28.97 38.19
CA LYS A 2 51.80 29.44 36.86
C LYS A 2 51.76 28.39 35.72
N LYS A 3 52.53 27.28 35.80
CA LYS A 3 52.57 26.25 34.75
C LYS A 3 51.43 25.21 34.81
N ILE A 4 50.77 25.06 35.96
CA ILE A 4 49.63 24.12 36.12
C ILE A 4 48.34 24.71 35.51
N TYR A 5 48.14 26.02 35.62
CA TYR A 5 46.99 26.69 35.00
C TYR A 5 47.00 26.66 33.46
N PHE A 6 48.20 26.61 32.86
CA PHE A 6 48.35 26.55 31.41
C PHE A 6 47.96 25.18 30.84
N LEU A 7 48.25 24.09 31.57
CA LEU A 7 47.86 22.73 31.15
C LEU A 7 46.34 22.50 31.29
N ILE A 8 45.70 23.13 32.29
CA ILE A 8 44.25 23.04 32.49
C ILE A 8 43.49 23.80 31.39
N HIS A 9 44.05 24.90 30.86
CA HIS A 9 43.42 25.63 29.74
C HIS A 9 43.52 24.90 28.40
N ILE A 10 44.55 24.06 28.18
CA ILE A 10 44.69 23.28 26.92
C ILE A 10 43.76 22.05 26.90
N ILE A 11 43.43 21.48 28.06
CA ILE A 11 42.49 20.35 28.15
C ILE A 11 41.03 20.80 27.99
N LEU A 12 40.70 22.05 28.37
CA LEU A 12 39.34 22.58 28.25
C LEU A 12 38.95 23.02 26.82
N VAL A 13 39.92 23.28 25.94
CA VAL A 13 39.67 23.71 24.55
C VAL A 13 39.60 22.52 23.58
N LEU A 14 40.11 21.34 23.97
CA LEU A 14 40.03 20.13 23.14
C LEU A 14 38.76 19.29 23.37
N PHE A 15 37.89 19.68 24.29
CA PHE A 15 36.61 19.01 24.54
C PHE A 15 35.39 19.73 23.94
N SER A 16 35.57 20.91 23.32
CA SER A 16 34.45 21.66 22.72
C SER A 16 34.08 21.21 21.30
N GLU A 17 34.81 20.27 20.68
CA GLU A 17 34.48 19.78 19.33
C GLU A 17 33.68 18.46 19.29
N LEU A 18 33.21 17.95 20.44
CA LEU A 18 32.37 16.73 20.49
C LEU A 18 30.87 17.00 20.65
N ILE A 19 30.40 18.24 20.53
CA ILE A 19 28.97 18.57 20.57
C ILE A 19 28.60 19.39 19.34
N ASN A 20 28.74 18.76 18.17
CA ASN A 20 27.89 19.04 17.01
C ASN A 20 27.11 17.78 16.61
N ALA A 21 26.65 17.01 17.60
CA ALA A 21 25.38 16.34 17.42
C ALA A 21 24.30 17.37 17.76
N GLN A 22 24.01 18.27 16.81
CA GLN A 22 22.66 18.82 16.75
C GLN A 22 21.76 17.62 16.44
N THR A 23 21.28 16.94 17.48
CA THR A 23 20.03 16.22 17.41
C THR A 23 18.95 17.27 17.18
N SER A 24 18.83 17.66 15.92
CA SER A 24 17.57 18.13 15.38
C SER A 24 16.59 17.00 15.59
N MET A 25 15.90 17.01 16.72
CA MET A 25 14.62 16.37 16.88
C MET A 25 13.68 17.14 15.94
N TYR A 26 13.76 16.80 14.66
CA TYR A 26 12.88 17.33 13.65
C TYR A 26 11.50 16.74 13.90
N VAL A 27 10.64 17.51 14.57
CA VAL A 27 9.23 17.51 14.21
C VAL A 27 9.15 18.19 12.82
N SER A 28 9.59 17.46 11.78
CA SER A 28 9.57 17.92 10.38
C SER A 28 8.23 17.52 9.75
N THR A 29 7.18 18.21 10.15
CA THR A 29 5.89 18.19 9.46
C THR A 29 5.72 19.52 8.77
N GLY A 30 6.14 19.59 7.51
CA GLY A 30 5.94 20.79 6.71
C GLY A 30 6.52 20.69 5.33
N MET A 31 7.81 20.99 5.16
CA MET A 31 8.41 21.20 3.83
C MET A 31 9.45 20.15 3.45
N GLY A 32 10.45 19.89 4.31
CA GLY A 32 11.55 18.96 3.99
C GLY A 32 11.15 17.48 4.00
N GLY A 33 10.19 17.11 4.85
CA GLY A 33 9.66 15.76 4.92
C GLY A 33 8.88 15.36 3.66
N VAL A 34 7.97 16.21 3.18
CA VAL A 34 7.15 15.90 1.98
C VAL A 34 8.00 15.89 0.71
N SER A 35 8.93 16.83 0.55
CA SER A 35 9.81 16.87 -0.62
C SER A 35 10.73 15.65 -0.76
N SER A 36 10.92 14.84 0.29
CA SER A 36 11.81 13.67 0.25
C SER A 36 11.15 12.39 -0.32
N PHE A 37 9.82 12.41 -0.49
CA PHE A 37 9.03 11.26 -0.96
C PHE A 37 7.95 11.61 -1.98
N ALA A 38 7.91 12.84 -2.48
CA ALA A 38 6.82 13.35 -3.28
C ALA A 38 7.30 13.95 -4.60
N THR A 39 6.54 13.69 -5.66
CA THR A 39 6.72 14.34 -6.95
C THR A 39 5.38 14.74 -7.54
N THR A 40 5.39 15.60 -8.56
CA THR A 40 4.17 16.05 -9.23
C THR A 40 3.51 14.89 -9.99
N SER A 41 2.19 14.79 -9.89
CA SER A 41 1.42 13.84 -10.71
C SER A 41 1.61 14.17 -12.20
N ALA A 42 1.79 13.15 -13.05
CA ALA A 42 1.82 13.35 -14.50
C ALA A 42 0.52 13.97 -15.02
N ALA A 43 0.62 14.72 -16.13
CA ALA A 43 -0.52 15.37 -16.76
C ALA A 43 -1.60 14.36 -17.14
N LYS A 44 -2.86 14.68 -16.82
CA LYS A 44 -4.02 13.82 -17.08
C LYS A 44 -4.22 13.67 -18.59
N GLN A 45 -4.23 12.43 -19.09
CA GLN A 45 -4.60 12.17 -20.48
C GLN A 45 -6.11 12.36 -20.63
N GLU A 46 -6.51 13.37 -21.41
CA GLU A 46 -7.91 13.65 -21.69
C GLU A 46 -8.38 12.80 -22.89
N PHE A 47 -9.22 11.81 -22.64
CA PHE A 47 -10.00 11.17 -23.69
C PHE A 47 -11.42 11.75 -23.68
N LYS A 48 -11.98 12.01 -24.87
CA LYS A 48 -13.40 12.36 -25.02
C LYS A 48 -14.28 11.13 -24.76
N ASP A 49 -15.43 11.32 -24.12
CA ASP A 49 -16.45 10.30 -23.88
C ASP A 49 -15.99 9.06 -23.06
N ILE A 50 -15.37 9.29 -21.89
CA ILE A 50 -15.05 8.22 -20.93
C ILE A 50 -16.16 8.07 -19.89
N LYS A 51 -16.61 6.83 -19.67
CA LYS A 51 -17.50 6.44 -18.57
C LYS A 51 -16.72 5.92 -17.38
N GLY A 52 -17.08 6.39 -16.18
CA GLY A 52 -16.47 5.96 -14.91
C GLY A 52 -15.35 6.88 -14.44
N SER A 53 -14.56 6.40 -13.48
CA SER A 53 -13.47 7.13 -12.83
C SER A 53 -12.24 6.23 -12.70
N PRO A 54 -11.01 6.73 -12.93
CA PRO A 54 -9.80 5.96 -12.68
C PRO A 54 -9.50 5.81 -11.19
N TYR A 55 -10.23 6.52 -10.32
CA TYR A 55 -9.95 6.59 -8.89
C TYR A 55 -10.79 5.62 -8.07
N TYR A 56 -10.22 5.12 -6.98
CA TYR A 56 -10.92 4.32 -5.97
C TYR A 56 -12.06 5.11 -5.32
N ASN A 57 -11.74 6.30 -4.80
CA ASN A 57 -12.70 7.34 -4.43
C ASN A 57 -12.49 8.52 -5.38
N LYS A 58 -13.57 9.02 -6.01
CA LYS A 58 -13.48 10.13 -6.95
C LYS A 58 -12.94 11.39 -6.27
N ASP A 59 -13.43 11.67 -5.08
CA ASP A 59 -13.06 12.84 -4.29
C ASP A 59 -11.91 12.51 -3.37
N PHE A 60 -11.09 13.51 -3.08
CA PHE A 60 -10.05 13.37 -2.07
C PHE A 60 -10.69 13.22 -0.68
N MET A 61 -10.12 12.32 0.12
CA MET A 61 -10.58 12.04 1.47
C MET A 61 -9.45 12.28 2.47
N PHE A 62 -9.80 12.79 3.65
CA PHE A 62 -8.82 13.00 4.70
C PHE A 62 -8.17 11.67 5.13
N GLY A 63 -6.87 11.73 5.39
CA GLY A 63 -6.07 10.58 5.75
C GLY A 63 -4.67 10.97 6.20
N TYR A 64 -3.80 9.96 6.31
CA TYR A 64 -2.39 10.15 6.60
C TYR A 64 -1.53 9.08 5.93
N VAL A 65 -0.26 9.42 5.72
CA VAL A 65 0.82 8.49 5.37
C VAL A 65 1.84 8.47 6.49
N GLU A 66 2.34 7.29 6.79
CA GLU A 66 3.47 7.05 7.68
C GLU A 66 4.56 6.33 6.88
N MET A 67 5.77 6.85 6.96
CA MET A 67 6.97 6.28 6.35
C MET A 67 7.76 5.47 7.38
N TYR A 68 8.65 4.59 6.92
CA TYR A 68 9.52 3.80 7.80
C TYR A 68 10.55 4.65 8.56
N ASP A 69 10.98 5.78 7.99
CA ASP A 69 11.85 6.77 8.63
C ASP A 69 11.11 7.68 9.63
N SER A 70 9.90 7.27 10.05
CA SER A 70 9.03 7.96 11.00
C SER A 70 8.46 9.30 10.52
N ILE A 71 8.65 9.67 9.25
CA ILE A 71 7.92 10.80 8.67
C ILE A 71 6.43 10.47 8.63
N LYS A 72 5.61 11.38 9.15
CA LYS A 72 4.15 11.31 9.10
C LYS A 72 3.60 12.56 8.43
N PHE A 73 2.67 12.37 7.52
CA PHE A 73 1.99 13.46 6.83
C PHE A 73 0.49 13.19 6.80
N SER A 74 -0.30 14.17 7.21
CA SER A 74 -1.77 14.14 7.15
C SER A 74 -2.25 15.13 6.11
N GLY A 75 -3.31 14.76 5.39
CA GLY A 75 -3.79 15.54 4.26
C GLY A 75 -4.96 14.88 3.56
N LEU A 76 -5.25 15.39 2.38
CA LEU A 76 -6.28 14.87 1.50
C LEU A 76 -5.64 13.88 0.51
N PHE A 77 -6.11 12.64 0.51
CA PHE A 77 -5.58 11.54 -0.30
C PHE A 77 -6.64 10.98 -1.25
N ARG A 78 -6.21 10.40 -2.37
CA ARG A 78 -7.01 9.50 -3.20
C ARG A 78 -6.09 8.49 -3.89
N TYR A 79 -6.65 7.36 -4.32
CA TYR A 79 -5.90 6.34 -5.02
C TYR A 79 -6.32 6.27 -6.49
N ASN A 80 -5.39 6.58 -7.38
CA ASN A 80 -5.54 6.42 -8.83
C ASN A 80 -5.29 4.96 -9.19
N LEU A 81 -6.36 4.20 -9.43
CA LEU A 81 -6.29 2.77 -9.73
C LEU A 81 -5.78 2.50 -11.15
N TYR A 82 -5.88 3.48 -12.06
CA TYR A 82 -5.38 3.33 -13.42
C TYR A 82 -3.85 3.41 -13.46
N ASN A 83 -3.28 4.42 -12.81
CA ASN A 83 -1.81 4.58 -12.73
C ASN A 83 -1.18 3.80 -11.57
N GLN A 84 -1.99 3.26 -10.64
CA GLN A 84 -1.54 2.65 -9.39
C GLN A 84 -0.75 3.64 -8.49
N GLU A 85 -1.20 4.89 -8.44
CA GLU A 85 -0.55 6.00 -7.73
C GLU A 85 -1.41 6.51 -6.56
N MET A 86 -0.79 6.65 -5.38
CA MET A 86 -1.39 7.35 -4.24
C MET A 86 -1.15 8.85 -4.39
N GLU A 87 -2.22 9.59 -4.66
CA GLU A 87 -2.21 11.04 -4.84
C GLU A 87 -2.60 11.74 -3.54
N PHE A 88 -1.99 12.89 -3.26
CA PHE A 88 -2.32 13.72 -2.12
C PHE A 88 -2.18 15.22 -2.40
N ILE A 89 -2.94 16.03 -1.67
CA ILE A 89 -2.87 17.49 -1.77
C ILE A 89 -1.82 18.05 -0.83
N PHE A 90 -0.90 18.84 -1.36
CA PHE A 90 0.08 19.60 -0.60
C PHE A 90 0.24 20.99 -1.21
N ARG A 91 0.04 22.05 -0.41
CA ARG A 91 0.11 23.45 -0.87
C ARG A 91 -0.71 23.73 -2.13
N ASN A 92 -1.92 23.17 -2.19
CA ASN A 92 -2.86 23.28 -3.31
C ASN A 92 -2.45 22.55 -4.59
N ASP A 93 -1.32 21.86 -4.60
CA ASP A 93 -0.90 20.98 -5.69
C ASP A 93 -1.24 19.52 -5.40
N THR A 94 -1.42 18.74 -6.47
CA THR A 94 -1.58 17.28 -6.39
C THR A 94 -0.24 16.61 -6.62
N LEU A 95 0.26 15.94 -5.58
CA LEU A 95 1.51 15.18 -5.60
C LEU A 95 1.22 13.68 -5.53
N ILE A 96 2.20 12.87 -5.92
CA ILE A 96 2.21 11.42 -5.75
C ILE A 96 3.36 11.00 -4.84
N ILE A 97 3.26 9.81 -4.25
CA ILE A 97 4.39 9.18 -3.54
C ILE A 97 5.37 8.61 -4.57
N ASP A 98 6.58 9.16 -4.64
CA ASP A 98 7.60 8.83 -5.63
C ASP A 98 8.37 7.53 -5.33
N ASN A 99 8.48 7.18 -4.05
CA ASN A 99 9.15 5.99 -3.55
C ASN A 99 8.24 5.20 -2.60
N PRO A 100 7.31 4.40 -3.14
CA PRO A 100 6.35 3.65 -2.35
C PRO A 100 6.97 2.64 -1.37
N ILE A 101 8.22 2.20 -1.58
CA ILE A 101 8.90 1.24 -0.70
C ILE A 101 9.17 1.85 0.68
N LYS A 102 9.30 3.17 0.78
CA LYS A 102 9.46 3.88 2.06
C LYS A 102 8.17 3.99 2.86
N VAL A 103 7.01 3.70 2.24
CA VAL A 103 5.70 3.77 2.89
C VAL A 103 5.51 2.60 3.84
N LYS A 104 5.35 2.92 5.12
CA LYS A 104 4.94 1.96 6.13
C LYS A 104 3.43 1.71 6.07
N GLN A 105 2.63 2.77 6.02
CA GLN A 105 1.19 2.67 5.82
C GLN A 105 0.59 3.97 5.31
N ILE A 106 -0.54 3.87 4.60
CA ILE A 106 -1.41 4.99 4.24
C ILE A 106 -2.80 4.66 4.75
N CYS A 107 -3.42 5.57 5.49
CA CYS A 107 -4.78 5.42 5.98
C CYS A 107 -5.65 6.55 5.43
N TYR A 108 -6.64 6.21 4.62
CA TYR A 108 -7.66 7.14 4.11
C TYR A 108 -8.95 6.37 3.82
N ALA A 109 -10.09 7.05 3.75
CA ALA A 109 -11.38 6.40 3.44
C ALA A 109 -11.73 5.20 4.35
N ALA A 110 -11.37 5.29 5.65
CA ALA A 110 -11.51 4.20 6.63
C ALA A 110 -10.80 2.89 6.23
N LYS A 111 -9.77 2.96 5.39
CA LYS A 111 -8.97 1.84 4.92
C LYS A 111 -7.51 2.05 5.21
N LYS A 112 -6.80 0.94 5.46
CA LYS A 112 -5.36 0.90 5.62
C LYS A 112 -4.73 0.28 4.39
N PHE A 113 -3.82 1.01 3.78
CA PHE A 113 -3.01 0.58 2.65
C PHE A 113 -1.55 0.43 3.04
N SER A 114 -0.86 -0.50 2.39
CA SER A 114 0.59 -0.64 2.45
C SER A 114 1.13 -0.99 1.07
N TYR A 115 2.35 -0.58 0.77
CA TYR A 115 3.04 -1.02 -0.43
C TYR A 115 3.74 -2.36 -0.18
N SER A 116 3.76 -3.24 -1.18
CA SER A 116 4.53 -4.47 -1.13
C SER A 116 5.02 -4.85 -2.53
N VAL A 117 6.19 -5.47 -2.59
CA VAL A 117 6.65 -6.23 -3.76
C VAL A 117 5.79 -7.48 -3.91
N ILE A 118 5.55 -7.88 -5.15
CA ILE A 118 4.74 -9.01 -5.57
C ILE A 118 5.64 -9.96 -6.34
N VAL A 119 5.56 -11.24 -6.00
CA VAL A 119 6.18 -12.31 -6.80
C VAL A 119 5.07 -13.15 -7.41
N GLN A 120 4.97 -13.13 -8.74
CA GLN A 120 3.98 -13.90 -9.48
C GLN A 120 4.64 -14.81 -10.50
N ASN A 121 4.27 -16.10 -10.45
CA ASN A 121 4.65 -17.06 -11.49
C ASN A 121 3.69 -16.91 -12.67
N ALA A 122 4.18 -16.36 -13.79
CA ALA A 122 3.43 -16.20 -15.02
C ALA A 122 4.23 -16.79 -16.18
N PHE A 123 3.63 -17.69 -16.96
CA PHE A 123 4.23 -18.26 -18.18
C PHE A 123 5.67 -18.77 -18.02
N ARG A 124 5.94 -19.52 -16.94
CA ARG A 124 7.28 -20.04 -16.57
C ARG A 124 8.35 -18.97 -16.29
N LYS A 125 7.95 -17.72 -16.07
CA LYS A 125 8.81 -16.64 -15.58
C LYS A 125 8.28 -16.09 -14.26
N ASN A 126 9.19 -15.63 -13.41
CA ASN A 126 8.83 -14.89 -12.22
C ASN A 126 8.69 -13.41 -12.62
N LEU A 127 7.49 -12.87 -12.52
CA LEU A 127 7.24 -11.45 -12.65
C LEU A 127 7.34 -10.82 -11.26
N ILE A 128 8.22 -9.83 -11.13
CA ILE A 128 8.40 -9.04 -9.91
C ILE A 128 7.96 -7.62 -10.21
N TYR A 129 7.01 -7.13 -9.43
CA TYR A 129 6.47 -5.77 -9.52
C TYR A 129 5.95 -5.37 -8.14
N GLY A 130 5.69 -4.09 -7.91
CA GLY A 130 5.10 -3.64 -6.65
C GLY A 130 3.68 -3.12 -6.83
N GLY A 131 2.98 -2.92 -5.71
CA GLY A 131 1.66 -2.32 -5.71
C GLY A 131 1.18 -1.96 -4.31
N TYR A 132 0.17 -1.09 -4.26
CA TYR A 132 -0.53 -0.79 -3.02
C TYR A 132 -1.62 -1.82 -2.76
N PHE A 133 -1.69 -2.24 -1.51
CA PHE A 133 -2.64 -3.22 -1.01
C PHE A 133 -3.45 -2.64 0.13
N GLU A 134 -4.76 -2.82 0.09
CA GLU A 134 -5.57 -2.71 1.31
C GLU A 134 -5.24 -3.91 2.21
N VAL A 135 -4.94 -3.64 3.47
CA VAL A 135 -4.67 -4.64 4.50
C VAL A 135 -5.98 -4.95 5.21
N LEU A 136 -6.43 -6.21 5.15
CA LEU A 136 -7.77 -6.58 5.61
C LEU A 136 -7.84 -7.08 7.05
N ASN A 137 -6.72 -7.52 7.61
CA ASN A 137 -6.65 -8.04 8.98
C ASN A 137 -5.36 -7.58 9.67
N GLN A 138 -5.34 -7.70 11.00
CA GLN A 138 -4.15 -7.47 11.81
C GLN A 138 -3.35 -8.77 11.98
N GLY A 139 -2.06 -8.63 12.29
CA GLY A 139 -1.15 -9.75 12.54
C GLY A 139 -0.02 -9.88 11.54
N LYS A 140 0.78 -10.93 11.72
CA LYS A 140 1.97 -11.25 10.92
C LYS A 140 1.58 -11.76 9.54
N ILE A 141 0.60 -12.65 9.48
CA ILE A 141 0.02 -13.18 8.25
C ILE A 141 -1.09 -12.24 7.82
N GLN A 142 -0.99 -11.68 6.62
CA GLN A 142 -1.93 -10.66 6.17
C GLN A 142 -2.64 -11.08 4.89
N LEU A 143 -3.95 -10.90 4.89
CA LEU A 143 -4.82 -10.91 3.73
C LEU A 143 -4.82 -9.51 3.12
N LEU A 144 -4.54 -9.45 1.83
CA LEU A 144 -4.33 -8.23 1.10
C LEU A 144 -5.28 -8.16 -0.10
N VAL A 145 -5.74 -6.97 -0.42
CA VAL A 145 -6.50 -6.70 -1.65
C VAL A 145 -5.79 -5.66 -2.49
N LYS A 146 -5.48 -6.02 -3.73
CA LYS A 146 -5.02 -5.09 -4.75
C LYS A 146 -6.23 -4.67 -5.59
N TYR A 147 -6.44 -3.37 -5.68
CA TYR A 147 -7.44 -2.77 -6.56
C TYR A 147 -6.81 -2.44 -7.91
N GLU A 148 -7.51 -2.81 -8.98
CA GLU A 148 -7.05 -2.69 -10.36
C GLU A 148 -8.14 -2.01 -11.20
N MET A 149 -7.72 -1.31 -12.25
CA MET A 149 -8.64 -0.61 -13.14
C MET A 149 -8.36 -0.97 -14.59
N ASP A 150 -9.31 -1.66 -15.21
CA ASP A 150 -9.24 -1.93 -16.64
C ASP A 150 -9.83 -0.74 -17.41
N PHE A 151 -9.10 -0.26 -18.41
CA PHE A 151 -9.58 0.74 -19.35
C PHE A 151 -9.92 0.06 -20.68
N ARG A 152 -11.22 -0.02 -21.01
CA ARG A 152 -11.70 -0.77 -22.18
C ARG A 152 -12.51 0.12 -23.12
N LEU A 153 -12.35 -0.09 -24.42
CA LEU A 153 -13.21 0.50 -25.45
C LEU A 153 -14.49 -0.33 -25.58
N ASN A 154 -15.65 0.32 -25.47
CA ASN A 154 -16.96 -0.29 -25.69
C ASN A 154 -17.24 -0.43 -27.19
N ARG A 155 -16.64 -1.47 -27.80
CA ARG A 155 -16.77 -1.74 -29.23
C ARG A 155 -18.13 -2.32 -29.56
N TYR A 156 -18.67 -1.92 -30.71
CA TYR A 156 -19.80 -2.62 -31.32
C TYR A 156 -19.36 -4.03 -31.72
N VAL A 157 -20.13 -5.06 -31.33
CA VAL A 157 -19.85 -6.44 -31.71
C VAL A 157 -21.00 -6.95 -32.55
N ALA A 158 -20.72 -7.25 -33.82
CA ALA A 158 -21.75 -7.57 -34.81
C ALA A 158 -22.34 -8.98 -34.68
N TYR A 159 -21.78 -9.87 -33.84
CA TYR A 159 -22.15 -11.29 -33.83
C TYR A 159 -22.96 -11.68 -32.58
N TYR A 160 -24.07 -12.40 -32.85
CA TYR A 160 -25.15 -12.82 -31.94
C TYR A 160 -25.94 -11.67 -31.27
N GLY A 161 -26.86 -11.05 -32.03
CA GLY A 161 -27.99 -10.33 -31.44
C GLY A 161 -27.79 -8.85 -31.12
N GLY A 162 -26.85 -8.17 -31.79
CA GLY A 162 -26.77 -6.70 -31.74
C GLY A 162 -26.23 -6.15 -30.43
N GLY A 163 -24.97 -6.50 -30.09
CA GLY A 163 -24.27 -5.86 -28.98
C GLY A 163 -23.99 -4.38 -29.27
N GLY A 164 -24.84 -3.51 -28.71
CA GLY A 164 -24.79 -2.05 -28.85
C GLY A 164 -23.63 -1.38 -28.12
N GLY A 165 -22.40 -1.61 -28.60
CA GLY A 165 -21.27 -0.80 -28.20
C GLY A 165 -21.47 0.64 -28.66
N ASP A 166 -21.27 1.60 -27.76
CA ASP A 166 -21.48 3.03 -28.01
C ASP A 166 -20.18 3.78 -28.38
N GLY A 167 -19.07 3.05 -28.57
CA GLY A 167 -17.77 3.64 -28.89
C GLY A 167 -17.09 4.38 -27.73
N SER A 168 -17.71 4.44 -26.55
CA SER A 168 -17.13 5.08 -25.38
C SER A 168 -16.02 4.24 -24.74
N TYR A 169 -15.08 4.91 -24.07
CA TYR A 169 -14.14 4.21 -23.19
C TYR A 169 -14.76 4.06 -21.79
N ARG A 170 -14.44 2.97 -21.09
CA ARG A 170 -14.92 2.72 -19.73
C ARG A 170 -13.82 2.25 -18.79
N PHE A 171 -13.82 2.84 -17.60
CA PHE A 171 -13.10 2.33 -16.43
C PHE A 171 -13.90 1.22 -15.74
N ILE A 172 -13.31 0.03 -15.65
CA ILE A 172 -13.91 -1.16 -15.04
C ILE A 172 -13.03 -1.58 -13.85
N PRO A 173 -13.49 -1.33 -12.60
CA PRO A 173 -12.72 -1.72 -11.43
C PRO A 173 -12.73 -3.23 -11.25
N SER A 174 -11.62 -3.77 -10.78
CA SER A 174 -11.52 -5.16 -10.34
C SER A 174 -10.68 -5.25 -9.07
N GLU A 175 -10.83 -6.36 -8.34
CA GLU A 175 -10.03 -6.62 -7.15
C GLU A 175 -9.40 -8.02 -7.21
N SER A 176 -8.19 -8.07 -6.71
CA SER A 176 -7.36 -9.26 -6.68
C SER A 176 -6.89 -9.52 -5.26
N TYR A 177 -7.04 -10.76 -4.78
CA TYR A 177 -6.61 -11.13 -3.43
C TYR A 177 -5.17 -11.63 -3.46
N PHE A 178 -4.43 -11.20 -2.44
CA PHE A 178 -3.05 -11.57 -2.17
C PHE A 178 -2.92 -11.90 -0.69
N MET A 179 -1.80 -12.51 -0.32
CA MET A 179 -1.43 -12.66 1.07
C MET A 179 0.09 -12.53 1.23
N ARG A 180 0.53 -12.25 2.45
CA ARG A 180 1.93 -12.36 2.88
C ARG A 180 2.01 -13.11 4.19
N LEU A 181 3.08 -13.88 4.37
CA LEU A 181 3.30 -14.69 5.58
C LEU A 181 4.01 -13.90 6.69
N ASN A 182 4.67 -12.80 6.32
CA ASN A 182 5.27 -11.83 7.22
C ASN A 182 5.19 -10.43 6.60
N ILE A 183 5.29 -9.39 7.42
CA ILE A 183 5.15 -7.99 6.96
C ILE A 183 6.25 -7.57 5.99
N ASP A 184 7.47 -8.11 6.17
CA ASP A 184 8.66 -7.83 5.38
C ASP A 184 8.82 -8.77 4.17
N GLU A 185 7.90 -9.73 4.00
CA GLU A 185 7.94 -10.67 2.88
C GLU A 185 7.07 -10.18 1.70
N PRO A 186 7.47 -10.51 0.45
CA PRO A 186 6.66 -10.19 -0.72
C PRO A 186 5.24 -10.78 -0.66
N ALA A 187 4.29 -10.05 -1.20
CA ALA A 187 2.94 -10.52 -1.40
C ALA A 187 2.89 -11.54 -2.55
N PHE A 188 2.04 -12.56 -2.42
CA PHE A 188 1.78 -13.53 -3.47
C PHE A 188 0.28 -13.74 -3.69
N LYS A 189 -0.08 -14.16 -4.90
CA LYS A 189 -1.48 -14.30 -5.30
C LYS A 189 -2.20 -15.29 -4.39
N PHE A 190 -3.33 -14.85 -3.82
CA PHE A 190 -4.19 -15.67 -2.98
C PHE A 190 -5.38 -16.17 -3.78
N LYS A 191 -5.59 -17.48 -3.79
CA LYS A 191 -6.80 -18.08 -4.36
C LYS A 191 -7.78 -18.40 -3.22
N LYS A 192 -8.98 -17.80 -3.28
CA LYS A 192 -10.12 -18.07 -2.38
C LYS A 192 -10.60 -19.51 -2.52
N SER A 193 -9.88 -20.45 -1.92
CA SER A 193 -10.27 -21.86 -1.91
C SER A 193 -9.69 -22.58 -0.70
N LYS A 194 -10.50 -23.46 -0.09
CA LYS A 194 -10.08 -24.27 1.06
C LYS A 194 -8.79 -25.05 0.78
N ARG A 195 -8.68 -25.65 -0.41
CA ARG A 195 -7.48 -26.40 -0.83
C ARG A 195 -6.22 -25.54 -0.85
N PHE A 196 -6.31 -24.29 -1.33
CA PHE A 196 -5.17 -23.38 -1.35
C PHE A 196 -4.75 -23.00 0.08
N ILE A 197 -5.70 -22.60 0.91
CA ILE A 197 -5.44 -22.20 2.31
C ILE A 197 -4.76 -23.35 3.09
N LEU A 198 -5.31 -24.56 3.02
CA LEU A 198 -4.76 -25.74 3.71
C LEU A 198 -3.39 -26.18 3.17
N LYS A 199 -3.03 -25.79 1.94
CA LYS A 199 -1.70 -26.01 1.38
C LYS A 199 -0.69 -24.99 1.93
N MET A 200 -1.13 -23.74 2.13
CA MET A 200 -0.28 -22.67 2.65
C MET A 200 0.05 -22.83 4.13
N PHE A 201 -0.83 -23.49 4.91
CA PHE A 201 -0.66 -23.70 6.35
C PHE A 201 -0.68 -25.19 6.71
N PRO A 202 0.36 -25.97 6.34
CA PRO A 202 0.36 -27.42 6.53
C PRO A 202 0.39 -27.83 8.01
N LYS A 203 1.05 -27.04 8.88
CA LYS A 203 1.17 -27.33 10.31
C LYS A 203 -0.16 -27.19 11.06
N ASN A 204 -0.97 -26.20 10.69
CA ASN A 204 -2.25 -25.88 11.33
C ASN A 204 -3.46 -26.35 10.52
N ARG A 205 -3.26 -27.33 9.64
CA ARG A 205 -4.26 -27.76 8.65
C ARG A 205 -5.54 -28.26 9.31
N THR A 206 -5.40 -28.99 10.42
CA THR A 206 -6.52 -29.61 11.15
C THR A 206 -7.37 -28.54 11.82
N GLU A 207 -6.73 -27.61 12.52
CA GLU A 207 -7.31 -26.49 13.25
C GLU A 207 -8.05 -25.54 12.30
N ILE A 208 -7.43 -25.18 11.17
CA ILE A 208 -8.04 -24.31 10.15
C ILE A 208 -9.22 -25.01 9.49
N SER A 209 -9.11 -26.30 9.15
CA SER A 209 -10.22 -27.04 8.54
C SER A 209 -11.39 -27.22 9.50
N ALA A 210 -11.11 -27.40 10.80
CA ALA A 210 -12.14 -27.46 11.84
C ALA A 210 -12.87 -26.12 11.96
N PHE A 211 -12.14 -25.02 12.13
CA PHE A 211 -12.69 -23.67 12.23
C PHE A 211 -13.58 -23.31 11.02
N ILE A 212 -13.11 -23.58 9.79
CA ILE A 212 -13.93 -23.35 8.59
C ILE A 212 -15.29 -24.07 8.67
N ARG A 213 -15.31 -25.27 9.24
CA ARG A 213 -16.52 -26.09 9.34
C ARG A 213 -17.41 -25.67 10.50
N THR A 214 -16.84 -25.47 11.70
CA THR A 214 -17.59 -25.18 12.94
C THR A 214 -18.13 -23.77 12.94
N ASP A 215 -17.36 -22.81 12.44
CA ASP A 215 -17.75 -21.40 12.36
C ASP A 215 -18.45 -21.06 11.04
N HIS A 216 -18.74 -22.05 10.20
CA HIS A 216 -19.42 -21.91 8.90
C HIS A 216 -18.81 -20.82 8.00
N ILE A 217 -17.48 -20.75 7.95
CA ILE A 217 -16.75 -19.74 7.18
C ILE A 217 -16.97 -19.93 5.68
N ASP A 218 -17.59 -18.93 5.03
CA ASP A 218 -17.65 -18.86 3.58
C ASP A 218 -16.43 -18.11 3.04
N ILE A 219 -15.47 -18.86 2.47
CA ILE A 219 -14.22 -18.33 1.92
C ILE A 219 -14.43 -17.30 0.79
N ASN A 220 -15.62 -17.28 0.17
CA ASN A 220 -15.94 -16.29 -0.86
C ASN A 220 -16.41 -14.96 -0.26
N LYS A 221 -16.99 -14.98 0.96
CA LYS A 221 -17.40 -13.78 1.68
C LYS A 221 -16.19 -13.09 2.30
N ARG A 222 -16.07 -11.80 2.03
CA ARG A 222 -14.94 -10.99 2.51
C ARG A 222 -14.82 -10.99 4.03
N ALA A 223 -15.92 -10.79 4.75
CA ALA A 223 -15.94 -10.75 6.21
C ALA A 223 -15.48 -12.08 6.84
N ASP A 224 -16.03 -13.20 6.37
CA ASP A 224 -15.65 -14.54 6.84
C ASP A 224 -14.18 -14.86 6.52
N LEU A 225 -13.68 -14.42 5.36
CA LEU A 225 -12.28 -14.58 5.00
C LEU A 225 -11.34 -13.76 5.91
N ILE A 226 -11.75 -12.55 6.32
CA ILE A 226 -11.03 -11.76 7.32
C ILE A 226 -11.00 -12.50 8.66
N LYS A 227 -12.17 -12.95 9.14
CA LYS A 227 -12.30 -13.74 10.38
C LYS A 227 -11.38 -14.98 10.37
N LEU A 228 -11.27 -15.65 9.22
CA LEU A 228 -10.36 -16.80 9.06
C LEU A 228 -8.89 -16.40 9.17
N PHE A 229 -8.47 -15.29 8.57
CA PHE A 229 -7.09 -14.83 8.67
C PHE A 229 -6.73 -14.33 10.08
N GLU A 230 -7.68 -13.73 10.79
CA GLU A 230 -7.51 -13.38 12.21
C GLU A 230 -7.32 -14.64 13.06
N TYR A 231 -8.13 -15.68 12.85
CA TYR A 231 -7.94 -16.97 13.52
C TYR A 231 -6.60 -17.61 13.19
N ILE A 232 -6.17 -17.60 11.92
CA ILE A 232 -4.86 -18.12 11.51
C ILE A 232 -3.71 -17.42 12.26
N ASN A 233 -3.82 -16.12 12.54
CA ASN A 233 -2.81 -15.39 13.31
C ASN A 233 -2.83 -15.69 14.82
N SER A 234 -3.90 -16.29 15.33
CA SER A 234 -4.00 -16.73 16.74
C SER A 234 -3.47 -18.13 17.01
N LEU A 235 -3.08 -18.87 15.97
CA LEU A 235 -2.49 -20.21 16.04
C LEU A 235 -0.96 -20.15 16.13
#